data_AF-A0A8J6M6N0-F1
#
_entry.id   AF-A0A8J6M6N0-F1
#
_cell.length_a   1.000
_cell.length_b   1.000
_cell.length_c   1.000
_cell.angle_alpha   90.00
_cell.angle_beta   90.00
_cell.angle_gamma   90.00
#
_symmetry.space_group_name_H-M   'P 1'
#
loop_
_entity.id
_entity.type
_entity.pdbx_description
1 polymer ?
#
loop_
_entity_poly.entity_id
_entity_poly.type
_entity_poly.pdbx_seq_one_letter_code
_entity_poly.pdbx_strand_id
1 'polypeptide(L)'
;MNHAERYEYLVNKMAAIRWRGSDLDASYHAALFLMASHPALFQKMDRYLCPEGIDFTKMMRKEEFEYDWMKITADAARNLFSWNSKCAATPFEISRMPAPAIRALFTACFIANGDYMVSVRKNDKGEKVFEIDDSAGKRREAFNLQMEQMMEAPGMEPD
;
A
#
# COMPACT_ATOMS: atom_id res chain seq x y z
N MET A 1 8.26 -18.04 0.29
CA MET A 1 7.22 -17.16 0.82
C MET A 1 6.47 -16.51 -0.33
N ASN A 2 5.15 -16.64 -0.40
CA ASN A 2 4.26 -15.90 -1.29
C ASN A 2 4.11 -14.43 -0.81
N HIS A 3 3.31 -13.61 -1.52
CA HIS A 3 3.12 -12.19 -1.19
C HIS A 3 2.47 -12.00 0.19
N ALA A 4 1.42 -12.76 0.53
CA ALA A 4 0.75 -12.68 1.83
C ALA A 4 1.69 -13.06 2.98
N GLU A 5 2.51 -14.10 2.81
CA GLU A 5 3.51 -14.52 3.80
C GLU A 5 4.56 -13.43 4.04
N ARG A 6 5.04 -12.77 2.97
CA ARG A 6 6.01 -11.67 3.07
C ARG A 6 5.42 -10.45 3.75
N TYR A 7 4.19 -10.11 3.42
CA TYR A 7 3.48 -9.00 4.05
C TYR A 7 3.26 -9.25 5.54
N GLU A 8 2.70 -10.40 5.91
CA GLU A 8 2.43 -10.75 7.30
C GLU A 8 3.73 -10.78 8.13
N TYR A 9 4.83 -11.29 7.56
CA TYR A 9 6.14 -11.25 8.19
C TYR A 9 6.59 -9.81 8.50
N LEU A 10 6.52 -8.90 7.51
CA LEU A 10 6.95 -7.52 7.71
C LEU A 10 6.07 -6.78 8.73
N VAL A 11 4.75 -6.99 8.68
CA VAL A 11 3.80 -6.42 9.64
C VAL A 11 4.11 -6.89 11.06
N ASN A 12 4.25 -8.20 11.26
CA ASN A 12 4.55 -8.76 12.58
C ASN A 12 5.90 -8.29 13.11
N LYS A 13 6.92 -8.24 12.25
CA LYS A 13 8.25 -7.73 12.63
C LYS A 13 8.19 -6.26 13.03
N MET A 14 7.52 -5.42 12.22
CA MET A 14 7.37 -3.98 12.50
C MET A 14 6.59 -3.75 13.81
N ALA A 15 5.48 -4.46 14.01
CA ALA A 15 4.69 -4.39 15.24
C ALA A 15 5.49 -4.81 16.48
N ALA A 16 6.36 -5.81 16.36
CA ALA A 16 7.17 -6.30 17.48
C ALA A 16 8.31 -5.37 17.90
N ILE A 17 8.90 -4.61 16.96
CA ILE A 17 10.08 -3.77 17.25
C ILE A 17 9.74 -2.30 17.52
N ARG A 18 8.54 -1.84 17.18
CA ARG A 18 8.17 -0.41 17.26
C ARG A 18 8.03 0.04 18.72
N TRP A 19 8.61 1.19 19.05
CA TRP A 19 8.53 1.75 20.41
C TRP A 19 7.12 2.22 20.80
N ARG A 20 6.29 2.58 19.82
CA ARG A 20 4.91 2.99 20.05
C ARG A 20 4.00 1.79 19.92
N GLY A 21 3.44 1.34 21.04
CA GLY A 21 2.42 0.27 21.11
C GLY A 21 1.06 0.63 20.51
N SER A 22 1.02 1.54 19.53
CA SER A 22 -0.16 1.75 18.70
C SER A 22 -0.09 0.80 17.51
N ASP A 23 -1.26 0.33 17.05
CA ASP A 23 -1.36 -0.42 15.81
C ASP A 23 -0.72 0.34 14.63
N LEU A 24 -0.31 -0.42 13.63
CA LEU A 24 0.17 0.14 12.38
C LEU A 24 -1.00 0.81 11.65
N ASP A 25 -0.82 2.05 11.22
CA ASP A 25 -1.83 2.76 10.44
C ASP A 25 -1.86 2.32 8.97
N ALA A 26 -2.82 2.86 8.22
CA ALA A 26 -2.99 2.60 6.79
C ALA A 26 -1.73 2.84 5.95
N SER A 27 -0.92 3.86 6.30
CA SER A 27 0.32 4.19 5.60
C SER A 27 1.39 3.12 5.79
N TYR A 28 1.54 2.57 7.01
CA TYR A 28 2.40 1.40 7.24
C TYR A 28 1.90 0.20 6.44
N HIS A 29 0.60 -0.11 6.52
CA HIS A 29 0.03 -1.27 5.83
C HIS A 29 0.22 -1.18 4.31
N ALA A 30 -0.03 -0.02 3.71
CA ALA A 30 0.17 0.20 2.27
C ALA A 30 1.64 0.00 1.85
N ALA A 31 2.57 0.61 2.59
CA ALA A 31 3.99 0.53 2.30
C ALA A 31 4.54 -0.90 2.42
N LEU A 32 4.19 -1.61 3.50
CA LEU A 32 4.62 -2.99 3.73
C LEU A 32 3.97 -3.95 2.72
N PHE A 33 2.69 -3.76 2.41
CA PHE A 33 1.99 -4.54 1.37
C PHE A 33 2.68 -4.40 0.01
N LEU A 34 2.97 -3.16 -0.39
CA LEU A 34 3.58 -2.87 -1.69
C LEU A 34 5.00 -3.43 -1.79
N MET A 35 5.81 -3.27 -0.74
CA MET A 35 7.19 -3.78 -0.72
C MET A 35 7.27 -5.29 -0.56
N ALA A 36 6.24 -5.94 0.01
CA ALA A 36 6.11 -7.39 0.04
C ALA A 36 5.74 -8.00 -1.32
N SER A 37 5.32 -7.21 -2.31
CA SER A 37 4.83 -7.70 -3.60
C SER A 37 5.87 -8.51 -4.38
N HIS A 38 7.15 -8.22 -4.18
CA HIS A 38 8.25 -8.93 -4.84
C HIS A 38 9.31 -9.42 -3.82
N PRO A 39 9.89 -10.62 -3.99
CA PRO A 39 10.92 -11.13 -3.07
C PRO A 39 12.12 -10.20 -2.86
N ALA A 40 12.63 -9.58 -3.94
CA ALA A 40 13.76 -8.66 -3.85
C ALA A 40 13.42 -7.36 -3.09
N LEU A 41 12.20 -6.83 -3.28
CA LEU A 41 11.73 -5.65 -2.56
C LEU A 41 11.52 -5.96 -1.08
N PHE A 42 10.96 -7.14 -0.77
CA PHE A 42 10.78 -7.64 0.58
C PHE A 42 12.11 -7.72 1.34
N GLN A 43 13.13 -8.34 0.74
CA GLN A 43 14.45 -8.46 1.36
C GLN A 43 15.09 -7.10 1.65
N LYS A 44 14.87 -6.11 0.78
CA LYS A 44 15.32 -4.73 1.01
C LYS A 44 14.57 -4.15 2.19
N MET A 45 13.24 -4.12 2.14
CA MET A 45 12.39 -3.57 3.20
C MET A 45 12.71 -4.14 4.57
N ASP A 46 12.91 -5.46 4.67
CA ASP A 46 13.22 -6.14 5.92
C ASP A 46 14.47 -5.59 6.66
N ARG A 47 15.45 -5.10 5.89
CA ARG A 47 16.69 -4.50 6.43
C ARG A 47 16.53 -3.07 6.94
N TYR A 48 15.45 -2.38 6.56
CA TYR A 48 15.23 -0.97 6.88
C TYR A 48 14.04 -0.74 7.82
N LEU A 49 13.48 -1.80 8.40
CA LEU A 49 12.59 -1.69 9.55
C LEU A 49 13.42 -1.36 10.80
N CYS A 50 13.01 -0.34 11.55
CA CYS A 50 13.64 0.07 12.80
C CYS A 50 12.58 0.42 13.86
N PRO A 51 12.96 0.58 15.14
CA PRO A 51 11.99 0.87 16.20
C PRO A 51 11.18 2.17 16.01
N GLU A 52 11.73 3.13 15.27
CA GLU A 52 11.07 4.39 14.92
C GLU A 52 10.11 4.27 13.73
N GLY A 53 10.21 3.21 12.92
CA GLY A 53 9.39 3.00 11.72
C GLY A 53 10.16 2.39 10.56
N ILE A 54 9.96 2.92 9.36
CA ILE A 54 10.61 2.47 8.13
C ILE A 54 11.62 3.52 7.66
N ASP A 55 12.91 3.18 7.63
CA ASP A 55 13.97 4.09 7.15
C ASP A 55 14.09 4.08 5.61
N PHE A 56 13.04 4.57 4.96
CA PHE A 56 13.02 4.74 3.50
C PHE A 56 14.15 5.66 3.01
N THR A 57 14.55 6.67 3.78
CA THR A 57 15.60 7.61 3.36
C THR A 57 16.93 6.88 3.17
N LYS A 58 17.31 6.02 4.12
CA LYS A 58 18.52 5.21 4.00
C LYS A 58 18.38 4.14 2.92
N MET A 59 17.22 3.48 2.83
CA MET A 59 16.95 2.48 1.79
C MET A 59 17.15 3.07 0.39
N MET A 60 16.48 4.19 0.09
CA MET A 60 16.54 4.81 -1.24
C MET A 60 17.92 5.39 -1.58
N ARG A 61 18.80 5.59 -0.59
CA ARG A 61 20.19 6.03 -0.81
C ARG A 61 21.18 4.88 -1.01
N LYS A 62 20.91 3.71 -0.41
CA LYS A 62 21.87 2.60 -0.34
C LYS A 62 21.53 1.41 -1.23
N GLU A 63 20.26 1.23 -1.55
CA GLU A 63 19.82 0.09 -2.35
C GLU A 63 19.81 0.42 -3.83
N GLU A 64 20.40 -0.47 -4.61
CA GLU A 64 20.18 -0.53 -6.06
C GLU A 64 18.91 -1.34 -6.35
N PHE A 65 18.19 -0.96 -7.41
CA PHE A 65 16.99 -1.66 -7.88
C PHE A 65 17.28 -2.24 -9.25
N GLU A 66 17.09 -3.55 -9.40
CA GLU A 66 17.44 -4.29 -10.61
C GLU A 66 16.64 -3.82 -11.84
N TYR A 67 15.40 -3.38 -11.62
CA TYR A 67 14.53 -2.89 -12.68
C TYR A 67 13.88 -1.56 -12.27
N ASP A 68 13.64 -0.70 -13.25
CA ASP A 68 12.99 0.61 -13.04
C ASP A 68 11.64 0.49 -12.34
N TRP A 69 10.84 -0.53 -12.70
CA TRP A 69 9.54 -0.75 -12.06
C TRP A 69 9.67 -1.07 -10.55
N MET A 70 10.77 -1.70 -10.12
CA MET A 70 11.02 -1.95 -8.69
C MET A 70 11.34 -0.65 -7.96
N LYS A 71 12.11 0.24 -8.60
CA LYS A 71 12.37 1.58 -8.08
C LYS A 71 11.09 2.39 -7.97
N ILE A 72 10.25 2.39 -9.01
CA ILE A 72 8.92 3.02 -8.99
C ILE A 72 8.07 2.47 -7.84
N THR A 73 8.07 1.15 -7.64
CA THR A 73 7.33 0.50 -6.54
C THR A 73 7.81 0.99 -5.17
N ALA A 74 9.13 1.12 -4.98
CA ALA A 74 9.72 1.60 -3.74
C ALA A 74 9.49 3.11 -3.51
N ASP A 75 9.58 3.93 -4.57
CA ASP A 75 9.27 5.36 -4.52
C ASP A 75 7.79 5.59 -4.18
N ALA A 76 6.87 4.81 -4.74
CA ALA A 76 5.46 4.83 -4.38
C ALA A 76 5.22 4.40 -2.93
N ALA A 77 5.83 3.31 -2.47
CA ALA A 77 5.71 2.86 -1.08
C ALA A 77 6.20 3.93 -0.09
N ARG A 78 7.32 4.60 -0.41
CA ARG A 78 7.85 5.72 0.38
C ARG A 78 6.87 6.89 0.43
N ASN A 79 6.27 7.24 -0.71
CA ASN A 79 5.32 8.35 -0.78
C ASN A 79 4.02 8.06 -0.05
N LEU A 80 3.45 6.87 -0.20
CA LEU A 80 2.27 6.44 0.56
C LEU A 80 2.54 6.42 2.08
N PHE A 81 3.79 6.12 2.49
CA PHE A 81 4.21 6.15 3.88
C PHE A 81 4.46 7.57 4.42
N SER A 82 5.17 8.40 3.66
CA SER A 82 5.72 9.68 4.15
C SER A 82 4.93 10.90 3.72
N TRP A 83 3.93 10.74 2.83
CA TRP A 83 3.04 11.72 2.17
C TRP A 83 3.70 12.91 1.43
N ASN A 84 4.89 13.35 1.85
CA ASN A 84 5.61 14.50 1.31
C ASN A 84 6.83 14.14 0.45
N SER A 85 7.19 12.85 0.35
CA SER A 85 8.34 12.45 -0.45
C SER A 85 8.00 12.48 -1.94
N LYS A 86 8.92 12.90 -2.80
CA LYS A 86 8.70 12.88 -4.25
C LYS A 86 8.46 11.45 -4.77
N CYS A 87 7.45 11.27 -5.61
CA CYS A 87 7.24 10.08 -6.45
C CYS A 87 6.93 10.59 -7.87
N ALA A 88 7.81 10.29 -8.84
CA ALA A 88 7.74 10.86 -10.19
C ALA A 88 7.19 9.87 -11.24
N ALA A 89 6.56 8.78 -10.80
CA ALA A 89 6.08 7.74 -11.70
C ALA A 89 4.96 8.27 -12.61
N THR A 90 5.24 8.34 -13.91
CA THR A 90 4.28 8.75 -14.93
C THR A 90 3.33 7.60 -15.29
N PRO A 91 2.13 7.88 -15.83
CA PRO A 91 1.24 6.83 -16.33
C PRO A 91 1.90 5.91 -17.36
N PHE A 92 2.78 6.44 -18.21
CA PHE A 92 3.54 5.64 -19.17
C PHE A 92 4.50 4.67 -18.47
N GLU A 93 5.26 5.13 -17.48
CA GLU A 93 6.17 4.25 -16.72
C GLU A 93 5.40 3.18 -15.94
N ILE A 94 4.25 3.54 -15.33
CA ILE A 94 3.37 2.58 -14.65
C ILE A 94 2.87 1.52 -15.64
N SER A 95 2.51 1.91 -16.87
CA SER A 95 2.04 0.98 -17.91
C SER A 95 3.09 -0.05 -18.34
N ARG A 96 4.38 0.23 -18.10
CA ARG A 96 5.50 -0.67 -18.40
C ARG A 96 5.83 -1.63 -17.26
N MET A 97 5.21 -1.46 -16.09
CA MET A 97 5.40 -2.37 -14.96
C MET A 97 4.72 -3.74 -15.23
N PRO A 98 5.22 -4.84 -14.65
CA PRO A 98 4.51 -6.11 -14.71
C PRO A 98 3.09 -6.00 -14.13
N ALA A 99 2.11 -6.69 -14.72
CA ALA A 99 0.71 -6.64 -14.28
C ALA A 99 0.52 -6.90 -12.76
N PRO A 100 1.24 -7.86 -12.11
CA PRO A 100 1.16 -8.01 -10.66
C PRO A 100 1.63 -6.79 -9.87
N ALA A 101 2.64 -6.07 -10.36
CA ALA A 101 3.17 -4.87 -9.72
C ALA A 101 2.20 -3.68 -9.85
N ILE A 102 1.56 -3.53 -11.03
CA ILE A 102 0.49 -2.53 -11.23
C ILE A 102 -0.67 -2.78 -10.27
N ARG A 103 -1.13 -4.03 -10.16
CA ARG A 103 -2.20 -4.40 -9.22
C ARG A 103 -1.81 -4.09 -7.78
N ALA A 104 -0.60 -4.48 -7.36
CA ALA A 104 -0.13 -4.20 -6.01
C ALA A 104 -0.05 -2.69 -5.72
N LEU A 105 0.41 -1.90 -6.69
CA LEU A 105 0.49 -0.44 -6.58
C LEU A 105 -0.88 0.18 -6.32
N PHE A 106 -1.88 -0.13 -7.15
CA PHE A 106 -3.23 0.43 -6.95
C PHE A 106 -3.92 -0.12 -5.71
N THR A 107 -3.75 -1.41 -5.37
CA THR A 107 -4.23 -1.94 -4.08
C THR A 107 -3.62 -1.18 -2.90
N ALA A 108 -2.33 -0.85 -2.95
CA ALA A 108 -1.68 -0.07 -1.91
C ALA A 108 -2.24 1.36 -1.80
N CYS A 109 -2.65 1.98 -2.91
CA CYS A 109 -3.35 3.27 -2.88
C CYS A 109 -4.69 3.18 -2.11
N PHE A 110 -5.50 2.16 -2.37
CA PHE A 110 -6.76 1.96 -1.64
C PHE A 110 -6.53 1.64 -0.16
N ILE A 111 -5.47 0.90 0.17
CA ILE A 111 -5.07 0.66 1.57
C ILE A 111 -4.69 1.98 2.25
N ALA A 112 -3.82 2.78 1.62
CA ALA A 112 -3.37 4.06 2.17
C ALA A 112 -4.52 5.06 2.38
N ASN A 113 -5.52 5.03 1.49
CA ASN A 113 -6.71 5.87 1.59
C ASN A 113 -7.73 5.40 2.66
N GLY A 114 -7.48 4.24 3.26
CA GLY A 114 -8.37 3.59 4.23
C GLY A 114 -9.62 2.95 3.61
N ASP A 115 -9.67 2.82 2.28
CA ASP A 115 -10.78 2.16 1.59
C ASP A 115 -10.70 0.65 1.73
N TYR A 116 -9.48 0.11 1.71
CA TYR A 116 -9.18 -1.31 1.84
C TYR A 116 -8.45 -1.61 3.15
N MET A 117 -8.98 -2.56 3.91
CA MET A 117 -8.28 -3.18 5.03
C MET A 117 -7.76 -4.55 4.58
N VAL A 118 -6.46 -4.79 4.78
CA VAL A 118 -5.80 -6.03 4.35
C VAL A 118 -5.38 -6.90 5.54
N SER A 119 -5.87 -8.13 5.55
CA SER A 119 -5.49 -9.17 6.51
C SER A 119 -4.95 -10.41 5.79
N VAL A 120 -4.38 -11.33 6.55
CA VAL A 120 -3.89 -12.62 6.04
C VAL A 120 -4.60 -13.74 6.76
N ARG A 121 -5.15 -14.68 5.99
CA ARG A 121 -5.80 -15.89 6.50
C ARG A 121 -5.23 -17.13 5.83
N LYS A 122 -5.46 -18.30 6.43
CA LYS A 122 -5.19 -19.58 5.77
C LYS A 122 -6.41 -20.01 4.96
N ASN A 123 -6.19 -20.46 3.73
CA ASN A 123 -7.23 -21.11 2.93
C ASN A 123 -7.41 -22.59 3.34
N ASP A 124 -8.31 -23.30 2.67
CA ASP A 124 -8.61 -24.72 2.94
C ASP A 124 -7.42 -25.66 2.71
N LYS A 125 -6.38 -25.19 2.00
CA LYS A 125 -5.12 -25.90 1.76
C LYS A 125 -4.02 -25.54 2.77
N GLY A 126 -4.33 -24.68 3.74
CA GLY A 126 -3.38 -24.17 4.73
C GLY A 126 -2.44 -23.08 4.23
N GLU A 127 -2.62 -22.61 2.99
CA GLU A 127 -1.79 -21.56 2.39
C GLU A 127 -2.23 -20.18 2.88
N LYS A 128 -1.27 -19.31 3.20
CA LYS A 128 -1.58 -17.93 3.55
C LYS A 128 -1.97 -17.13 2.32
N VAL A 129 -3.15 -16.53 2.36
CA VAL A 129 -3.75 -15.71 1.31
C VAL A 129 -4.24 -14.38 1.88
N PHE A 130 -4.31 -13.36 1.05
CA PHE A 130 -4.89 -12.08 1.44
C PHE A 130 -6.41 -12.19 1.57
N GLU A 131 -6.94 -11.48 2.56
CA GLU A 131 -8.33 -11.09 2.65
C GLU A 131 -8.37 -9.57 2.64
N ILE A 132 -9.17 -9.01 1.74
CA ILE A 132 -9.31 -7.56 1.54
C ILE A 132 -10.75 -7.20 1.85
N ASP A 133 -10.95 -6.39 2.87
CA ASP A 133 -12.23 -5.77 3.20
C ASP A 133 -12.29 -4.39 2.54
N ASP A 134 -13.21 -4.24 1.59
CA ASP A 134 -13.45 -3.01 0.82
C ASP A 134 -14.72 -2.26 1.26
N SER A 135 -15.31 -2.63 2.40
CA SER A 135 -16.60 -2.09 2.86
C SER A 135 -16.55 -0.58 3.15
N ALA A 136 -15.40 -0.06 3.59
CA ALA A 136 -15.19 1.37 3.77
C ALA A 136 -15.21 2.11 2.42
N GLY A 137 -14.46 1.60 1.44
CA GLY A 137 -14.45 2.13 0.08
C GLY A 137 -15.84 2.14 -0.56
N LYS A 138 -16.56 1.02 -0.50
CA LYS A 138 -17.93 0.92 -1.03
C LYS A 138 -18.91 1.91 -0.41
N ARG A 139 -18.80 2.15 0.91
CA ARG A 139 -19.63 3.17 1.59
C ARG A 139 -19.31 4.57 1.10
N ARG A 140 -18.03 4.87 0.86
CA ARG A 140 -17.58 6.17 0.33
C ARG A 140 -18.06 6.38 -1.10
N GLU A 141 -17.95 5.37 -1.96
CA GLU A 141 -18.48 5.41 -3.32
C GLU A 141 -19.99 5.63 -3.35
N ALA A 142 -20.75 4.90 -2.53
CA ALA A 142 -22.20 5.06 -2.44
C ALA A 142 -22.60 6.48 -1.97
N PHE A 143 -21.88 7.04 -1.01
CA PHE A 143 -22.09 8.41 -0.54
C PHE A 143 -21.79 9.45 -1.64
N ASN A 144 -20.68 9.30 -2.35
CA ASN A 144 -20.31 10.21 -3.45
C ASN A 144 -21.35 10.18 -4.57
N LEU A 145 -21.81 9.00 -4.96
CA LEU A 145 -22.85 8.85 -5.98
C LEU A 145 -24.17 9.52 -5.56
N GLN A 146 -24.54 9.40 -4.28
CA GLN A 146 -25.72 10.08 -3.74
C GLN A 146 -25.57 11.60 -3.81
N MET A 147 -24.38 12.14 -3.51
CA MET A 147 -24.10 13.58 -3.60
C MET A 147 -24.12 14.09 -5.06
N GLU A 148 -23.55 13.33 -6.00
CA GLU A 148 -23.60 13.67 -7.43
C GLU A 148 -25.05 13.75 -7.93
N GLN A 149 -25.88 12.76 -7.60
CA GLN A 149 -27.31 12.75 -7.95
C GLN A 149 -28.08 13.93 -7.33
N MET A 150 -27.72 14.34 -6.12
CA MET A 150 -28.33 15.53 -5.49
C MET A 150 -27.94 16.83 -6.19
N MET A 151 -26.70 16.95 -6.71
CA MET A 151 -26.24 18.13 -7.45
C MET A 151 -26.84 18.22 -8.86
N GLU A 152 -27.20 17.09 -9.47
CA GLU A 152 -27.85 17.03 -10.78
C GLU A 152 -29.37 17.21 -10.71
N ALA A 153 -29.97 17.22 -9.52
CA ALA A 153 -31.40 17.42 -9.35
C ALA A 153 -31.81 18.86 -9.70
N PRO A 154 -32.79 19.07 -10.61
CA PRO A 154 -33.22 20.41 -11.01
C PRO A 154 -33.89 21.15 -9.84
N GLY A 155 -33.35 22.31 -9.47
CA GLY A 155 -33.89 23.19 -8.42
C GLY A 155 -32.89 23.77 -7.41
N MET A 156 -31.58 23.51 -7.54
CA MET A 156 -30.53 24.17 -6.75
C MET A 156 -29.70 25.16 -7.60
N GLU A 157 -30.34 26.08 -8.31
CA GLU A 157 -29.66 27.33 -8.65
C GLU A 157 -29.61 28.17 -7.36
N PRO A 158 -28.42 28.58 -6.87
CA PRO A 158 -28.35 29.52 -5.75
C PRO A 158 -28.88 30.88 -6.23
N ASP A 159 -29.87 31.42 -5.52
CA ASP A 159 -30.37 32.80 -5.66
C ASP A 159 -29.24 33.85 -5.54
#